data_AF-A0A6M8HQR5-F1
#
_entry.id   AF-A0A6M8HQR5-F1
#
_cell.length_a   1.000
_cell.length_b   1.000
_cell.length_c   1.000
_cell.angle_alpha   90.00
_cell.angle_beta   90.00
_cell.angle_gamma   90.00
#
_symmetry.space_group_name_H-M   'P 1'
#
loop_
_entity.id
_entity.type
_entity.pdbx_description
1 polymer ?
#
loop_
_entity_poly.entity_id
_entity_poly.type
_entity_poly.pdbx_seq_one_letter_code
_entity_poly.pdbx_strand_id
1 'polypeptide(L)'
;MRAATETGSPRHAWLDSWSVRDQLDGLWESQMAAVAAIGPALGALAGAVEASLPRLRAGGRLAYAGAGSSGRLGAQDGAELEPTFDWPRDRLVLLIAGGMQALTEAVENAEDDAPAALAQVAAHEIGPLDVLIGVAASGGTPFTVAAIREARRRGALTIGVANSAGSALLDAAEHPVLIATGAEAIAGSTRLKAGTAQKVALNLLSTAMMTGLGRIHAGRMVDMQARNAKLRVRAAAMVAELAGCDATQAAAALLATGQRVKPAILVALGLSPTDAADALARNDGHLRPALASVASGLAST
;
A
#
# COMPACT_ATOMS: atom_id res chain seq x y z
N MET A 1 0.53 21.75 22.34
CA MET A 1 -0.08 22.51 21.22
C MET A 1 -1.19 21.65 20.63
N ARG A 2 -2.40 22.17 20.37
CA ARG A 2 -3.47 21.36 19.75
C ARG A 2 -3.06 21.00 18.31
N ALA A 3 -3.31 19.77 17.89
CA ALA A 3 -3.01 19.32 16.53
C ALA A 3 -3.80 20.15 15.51
N ALA A 4 -3.19 20.48 14.36
CA ALA A 4 -3.83 21.30 13.34
C ALA A 4 -5.14 20.67 12.83
N THR A 5 -5.22 19.34 12.84
CA THR A 5 -6.42 18.55 12.49
C THR A 5 -7.62 18.81 13.39
N GLU A 6 -7.40 19.26 14.63
CA GLU A 6 -8.45 19.52 15.63
C GLU A 6 -8.93 20.99 15.62
N THR A 7 -8.27 21.85 14.84
CA THR A 7 -8.63 23.27 14.76
C THR A 7 -9.70 23.49 13.69
N GLY A 8 -10.67 24.36 14.00
CA GLY A 8 -11.68 24.77 13.04
C GLY A 8 -11.09 25.67 11.96
N SER A 9 -11.42 25.39 10.69
CA SER A 9 -11.02 26.23 9.56
C SER A 9 -11.87 27.50 9.51
N PRO A 10 -11.30 28.72 9.57
CA PRO A 10 -12.07 29.97 9.44
C PRO A 10 -12.88 30.05 8.14
N ARG A 11 -12.35 29.48 7.05
CA ARG A 11 -13.04 29.36 5.75
C ARG A 11 -14.39 28.64 5.85
N HIS A 12 -14.53 27.70 6.79
CA HIS A 12 -15.70 26.82 6.90
C HIS A 12 -16.53 27.12 8.15
N ALA A 13 -16.33 28.29 8.79
CA ALA A 13 -17.00 28.64 10.04
C ALA A 13 -18.54 28.71 9.93
N TRP A 14 -19.06 28.90 8.70
CA TRP A 14 -20.49 29.03 8.39
C TRP A 14 -20.96 27.95 7.42
N LEU A 15 -20.26 26.81 7.37
CA LEU A 15 -20.57 25.72 6.44
C LEU A 15 -22.04 25.26 6.53
N ASP A 16 -22.62 25.30 7.75
CA ASP A 16 -24.01 24.95 8.03
C ASP A 16 -25.03 25.94 7.49
N SER A 17 -24.64 27.19 7.22
CA SER A 17 -25.53 28.24 6.68
C SER A 17 -25.41 28.42 5.16
N TRP A 18 -24.47 27.72 4.51
CA TRP A 18 -24.27 27.79 3.07
C TRP A 18 -25.37 27.05 2.30
N SER A 19 -25.51 27.38 1.02
CA SER A 19 -26.32 26.55 0.12
C SER A 19 -25.69 25.16 0.01
N VAL A 20 -26.51 24.13 -0.27
CA VAL A 20 -26.00 22.76 -0.48
C VAL A 20 -24.93 22.73 -1.57
N ARG A 21 -25.05 23.57 -2.60
CA ARG A 21 -24.06 23.64 -3.67
C ARG A 21 -22.72 24.16 -3.15
N ASP A 22 -22.72 25.25 -2.40
CA ASP A 22 -21.50 25.84 -1.84
C ASP A 22 -20.85 24.92 -0.78
N GLN A 23 -21.67 24.20 -0.01
CA GLN A 23 -21.18 23.14 0.88
C GLN A 23 -20.40 22.07 0.11
N LEU A 24 -20.96 21.58 -1.00
CA LEU A 24 -20.31 20.58 -1.84
C LEU A 24 -19.03 21.12 -2.48
N ASP A 25 -19.05 22.35 -3.00
CA ASP A 25 -17.87 22.97 -3.60
C ASP A 25 -16.74 23.11 -2.56
N GLY A 26 -17.04 23.61 -1.35
CA GLY A 26 -16.05 23.73 -0.27
C GLY A 26 -15.50 22.37 0.21
N LEU A 27 -16.36 21.36 0.34
CA LEU A 27 -15.94 20.01 0.70
C LEU A 27 -15.06 19.37 -0.38
N TRP A 28 -15.40 19.57 -1.66
CA TRP A 28 -14.60 19.08 -2.79
C TRP A 28 -13.24 19.77 -2.88
N GLU A 29 -13.18 21.09 -2.70
CA GLU A 29 -11.91 21.83 -2.66
C GLU A 29 -11.00 21.33 -1.52
N SER A 30 -11.57 20.99 -0.37
CA SER A 30 -10.83 20.36 0.73
C SER A 30 -10.24 19.01 0.32
N GLN A 31 -10.95 18.21 -0.48
CA GLN A 31 -10.40 16.95 -1.03
C GLN A 31 -9.26 17.20 -2.02
N MET A 32 -9.37 18.23 -2.88
CA MET A 32 -8.26 18.58 -3.77
C MET A 32 -7.01 19.02 -2.99
N ALA A 33 -7.20 19.81 -1.94
CA ALA A 33 -6.12 20.21 -1.04
C ALA A 33 -5.46 19.00 -0.34
N ALA A 34 -6.24 17.95 -0.03
CA ALA A 34 -5.71 16.68 0.50
C ALA A 34 -4.64 16.08 -0.41
N VAL A 35 -4.94 16.01 -1.72
CA VAL A 35 -4.04 15.42 -2.71
C VAL A 35 -2.81 16.31 -2.92
N ALA A 36 -3.00 17.62 -2.99
CA ALA A 36 -1.90 18.57 -3.14
C ALA A 36 -0.91 18.52 -1.95
N ALA A 37 -1.39 18.28 -0.73
CA ALA A 37 -0.56 18.20 0.48
C ALA A 37 0.45 17.03 0.48
N ILE A 38 0.32 16.07 -0.44
CA ILE A 38 1.21 14.91 -0.56
C ILE A 38 2.48 15.25 -1.31
N GLY A 39 2.46 16.26 -2.20
CA GLY A 39 3.62 16.65 -3.01
C GLY A 39 4.91 16.80 -2.19
N PRO A 40 4.91 17.58 -1.08
CA PRO A 40 6.06 17.71 -0.20
C PRO A 40 6.53 16.40 0.47
N ALA A 41 5.64 15.40 0.63
CA ALA A 41 5.93 14.14 1.28
C ALA A 41 6.52 13.07 0.35
N LEU A 42 6.57 13.30 -0.98
CA LEU A 42 7.01 12.30 -1.95
C LEU A 42 8.44 11.79 -1.71
N GLY A 43 9.36 12.64 -1.25
CA GLY A 43 10.72 12.24 -0.91
C GLY A 43 10.78 11.27 0.29
N ALA A 44 9.98 11.54 1.32
CA ALA A 44 9.89 10.67 2.50
C ALA A 44 9.24 9.32 2.14
N LEU A 45 8.21 9.34 1.30
CA LEU A 45 7.57 8.14 0.75
C LEU A 45 8.58 7.30 -0.06
N ALA A 46 9.36 7.93 -0.93
CA ALA A 46 10.38 7.24 -1.73
C ALA A 46 11.43 6.56 -0.84
N GLY A 47 11.99 7.28 0.14
CA GLY A 47 12.97 6.71 1.07
C GLY A 47 12.40 5.55 1.90
N ALA A 48 11.14 5.64 2.31
CA ALA A 48 10.46 4.55 3.01
C ALA A 48 10.29 3.30 2.14
N VAL A 49 9.93 3.48 0.86
CA VAL A 49 9.83 2.37 -0.12
C VAL A 49 11.19 1.71 -0.32
N GLU A 50 12.24 2.50 -0.59
CA GLU A 50 13.60 1.99 -0.83
C GLU A 50 14.11 1.16 0.35
N ALA A 51 13.91 1.64 1.58
CA ALA A 51 14.32 0.93 2.80
C ALA A 51 13.47 -0.32 3.09
N SER A 52 12.24 -0.39 2.58
CA SER A 52 11.34 -1.53 2.72
C SER A 52 11.69 -2.69 1.78
N LEU A 53 12.16 -2.39 0.55
CA LEU A 53 12.36 -3.39 -0.50
C LEU A 53 13.30 -4.54 -0.11
N PRO A 54 14.48 -4.34 0.52
CA PRO A 54 15.35 -5.46 0.89
C PRO A 54 14.68 -6.46 1.83
N ARG A 55 13.91 -5.96 2.81
CA ARG A 55 13.19 -6.78 3.79
C ARG A 55 12.06 -7.57 3.14
N LEU A 56 11.28 -6.92 2.29
CA LEU A 56 10.21 -7.56 1.53
C LEU A 56 10.75 -8.56 0.49
N ARG A 57 11.92 -8.32 -0.12
CA ARG A 57 12.56 -9.32 -1.00
C ARG A 57 13.00 -10.57 -0.22
N ALA A 58 13.48 -10.40 1.02
CA ALA A 58 13.87 -11.48 1.90
C ALA A 58 12.69 -12.28 2.52
N GLY A 59 11.46 -12.07 2.04
CA GLY A 59 10.27 -12.79 2.51
C GLY A 59 9.50 -12.10 3.64
N GLY A 60 9.91 -10.89 4.04
CA GLY A 60 9.26 -10.10 5.08
C GLY A 60 7.80 -9.76 4.82
N ARG A 61 7.06 -9.37 5.85
CA ARG A 61 5.62 -9.07 5.75
C ARG A 61 5.39 -7.56 5.71
N LEU A 62 4.27 -7.17 5.10
CA LEU A 62 3.79 -5.79 5.16
C LEU A 62 2.68 -5.72 6.20
N ALA A 63 2.87 -4.88 7.21
CA ALA A 63 1.97 -4.72 8.34
C ALA A 63 1.41 -3.30 8.39
N TYR A 64 0.15 -3.16 8.82
CA TYR A 64 -0.50 -1.87 9.03
C TYR A 64 -0.98 -1.76 10.48
N ALA A 65 -0.78 -0.60 11.11
CA ALA A 65 -1.31 -0.30 12.44
C ALA A 65 -2.14 0.99 12.44
N GLY A 66 -3.32 0.94 13.05
CA GLY A 66 -4.15 2.13 13.18
C GLY A 66 -5.46 1.89 13.93
N ALA A 67 -6.14 2.99 14.23
CA ALA A 67 -7.48 3.01 14.82
C ALA A 67 -8.47 3.72 13.89
N GLY A 68 -9.77 3.43 14.07
CA GLY A 68 -10.86 4.11 13.37
C GLY A 68 -10.65 4.19 11.85
N SER A 69 -10.83 5.38 11.27
CA SER A 69 -10.65 5.61 9.83
C SER A 69 -9.24 5.28 9.34
N SER A 70 -8.19 5.61 10.09
CA SER A 70 -6.81 5.31 9.68
C SER A 70 -6.54 3.80 9.65
N GLY A 71 -7.02 3.05 10.65
CA GLY A 71 -6.94 1.59 10.66
C GLY A 71 -7.71 0.95 9.50
N ARG A 72 -8.91 1.45 9.19
CA ARG A 72 -9.72 0.97 8.06
C ARG A 72 -9.07 1.24 6.71
N LEU A 73 -8.43 2.40 6.52
CA LEU A 73 -7.69 2.72 5.30
C LEU A 73 -6.47 1.79 5.12
N GLY A 74 -5.73 1.52 6.21
CA GLY A 74 -4.64 0.53 6.19
C GLY A 74 -5.14 -0.88 5.83
N ALA A 75 -6.24 -1.31 6.44
CA ALA A 75 -6.87 -2.59 6.13
C ALA A 75 -7.38 -2.67 4.68
N GLN A 76 -7.93 -1.58 4.14
CA GLN A 76 -8.36 -1.50 2.74
C GLN A 76 -7.17 -1.67 1.79
N ASP A 77 -6.10 -0.89 1.95
CA ASP A 77 -4.91 -0.98 1.10
C ASP A 77 -4.30 -2.39 1.17
N GLY A 78 -4.18 -2.97 2.37
CA GLY A 78 -3.71 -4.34 2.57
C GLY A 78 -4.56 -5.40 1.88
N ALA A 79 -5.89 -5.31 1.99
CA ALA A 79 -6.81 -6.28 1.39
C ALA A 79 -6.76 -6.27 -0.15
N GLU A 80 -6.40 -5.15 -0.76
CA GLU A 80 -6.28 -5.00 -2.21
C GLU A 80 -4.98 -5.60 -2.77
N LEU A 81 -3.98 -5.95 -1.93
CA LEU A 81 -2.68 -6.47 -2.39
C LEU A 81 -2.76 -7.86 -3.03
N GLU A 82 -3.51 -8.80 -2.46
CA GLU A 82 -3.66 -10.16 -3.00
C GLU A 82 -4.30 -10.14 -4.41
N PRO A 83 -5.51 -9.56 -4.63
CA PRO A 83 -6.14 -9.60 -5.94
C PRO A 83 -5.39 -8.78 -7.01
N THR A 84 -4.62 -7.77 -6.60
CA THR A 84 -3.94 -6.85 -7.52
C THR A 84 -2.55 -7.34 -7.90
N PHE A 85 -1.78 -7.81 -6.92
CA PHE A 85 -0.36 -8.08 -7.06
C PHE A 85 0.01 -9.53 -6.73
N ASP A 86 -0.94 -10.39 -6.37
CA ASP A 86 -0.67 -11.74 -5.84
C ASP A 86 0.25 -11.70 -4.61
N TRP A 87 0.01 -10.71 -3.73
CA TRP A 87 0.66 -10.66 -2.43
C TRP A 87 0.12 -11.77 -1.53
N PRO A 88 0.97 -12.64 -0.95
CA PRO A 88 0.52 -13.72 -0.10
C PRO A 88 -0.21 -13.22 1.16
N ARG A 89 -1.32 -13.87 1.51
CA ARG A 89 -2.16 -13.47 2.65
C ARG A 89 -1.43 -13.55 3.99
N ASP A 90 -0.55 -14.53 4.15
CA ASP A 90 0.33 -14.72 5.31
C ASP A 90 1.43 -13.65 5.41
N ARG A 91 1.66 -12.90 4.32
CA ARG A 91 2.57 -11.74 4.28
C ARG A 91 1.88 -10.40 4.49
N LEU A 92 0.59 -10.41 4.84
CA LEU A 92 -0.16 -9.23 5.28
C LEU A 92 -0.48 -9.34 6.77
N VAL A 93 -0.19 -8.29 7.52
CA VAL A 93 -0.57 -8.21 8.95
C VAL A 93 -1.37 -6.94 9.19
N LEU A 94 -2.47 -7.05 9.95
CA LEU A 94 -3.36 -5.94 10.30
C LEU A 94 -3.44 -5.82 11.82
N LEU A 95 -2.83 -4.75 12.36
CA LEU A 95 -2.88 -4.41 13.78
C LEU A 95 -3.95 -3.32 13.98
N ILE A 96 -5.17 -3.73 14.30
CA ILE A 96 -6.31 -2.83 14.39
C ILE A 96 -6.68 -2.61 15.86
N ALA A 97 -6.75 -1.35 16.27
CA ALA A 97 -7.28 -0.98 17.58
C ALA A 97 -8.72 -1.48 17.73
N GLY A 98 -9.00 -2.27 18.77
CA GLY A 98 -10.30 -2.92 18.97
C GLY A 98 -10.50 -4.20 18.13
N GLY A 99 -9.45 -4.67 17.44
CA GLY A 99 -9.47 -5.89 16.65
C GLY A 99 -10.26 -5.78 15.34
N MET A 100 -10.47 -6.92 14.69
CA MET A 100 -11.09 -6.96 13.35
C MET A 100 -12.54 -6.46 13.33
N GLN A 101 -13.27 -6.52 14.44
CA GLN A 101 -14.64 -5.98 14.54
C GLN A 101 -14.68 -4.45 14.36
N ALA A 102 -13.59 -3.75 14.71
CA ALA A 102 -13.49 -2.29 14.53
C ALA A 102 -13.47 -1.85 13.05
N LEU A 103 -13.33 -2.78 12.11
CA LEU A 103 -13.44 -2.51 10.69
C LEU A 103 -14.87 -2.19 10.27
N THR A 104 -15.87 -2.80 10.91
CA THR A 104 -17.29 -2.60 10.61
C THR A 104 -17.99 -1.72 11.64
N GLU A 105 -17.49 -1.69 12.88
CA GLU A 105 -18.12 -0.98 14.00
C GLU A 105 -17.13 -0.02 14.67
N ALA A 106 -17.63 1.00 15.37
CA ALA A 106 -16.79 1.82 16.24
C ALA A 106 -16.63 1.13 17.59
N VAL A 107 -15.40 1.02 18.07
CA VAL A 107 -15.10 0.47 19.40
C VAL A 107 -14.60 1.61 20.27
N GLU A 108 -15.33 1.90 21.35
CA GLU A 108 -14.98 2.98 22.27
C GLU A 108 -13.62 2.73 22.93
N ASN A 109 -12.81 3.79 23.07
CA ASN A 109 -11.51 3.83 23.75
C ASN A 109 -10.43 2.87 23.19
N ALA A 110 -10.69 2.16 22.09
CA ALA A 110 -9.73 1.26 21.48
C ALA A 110 -8.44 1.97 21.03
N GLU A 111 -8.55 3.24 20.60
CA GLU A 111 -7.42 4.01 20.11
C GLU A 111 -6.42 4.43 21.21
N ASP A 112 -6.86 4.41 22.47
CA ASP A 112 -6.05 4.74 23.65
C ASP A 112 -5.37 3.49 24.27
N ASP A 113 -5.66 2.30 23.77
CA ASP A 113 -5.17 1.04 24.33
C ASP A 113 -3.76 0.67 23.83
N ALA A 114 -2.74 1.32 24.41
CA ALA A 114 -1.34 0.97 24.14
C ALA A 114 -0.98 -0.49 24.49
N PRO A 115 -1.42 -1.08 25.63
CA PRO A 115 -1.20 -2.49 25.93
C PRO A 115 -1.72 -3.45 24.83
N ALA A 116 -2.89 -3.19 24.26
CA ALA A 116 -3.41 -4.00 23.15
C ALA A 116 -2.51 -3.94 21.92
N ALA A 117 -1.94 -2.77 21.60
CA ALA A 117 -0.97 -2.66 20.51
C ALA A 117 0.26 -3.55 20.74
N LEU A 118 0.82 -3.52 21.95
CA LEU A 118 1.97 -4.37 22.32
C LEU A 118 1.62 -5.86 22.20
N ALA A 119 0.43 -6.25 22.66
CA ALA A 119 -0.06 -7.62 22.57
C ALA A 119 -0.21 -8.07 21.11
N GLN A 120 -0.78 -7.24 20.23
CA GLN A 120 -0.92 -7.58 18.80
C GLN A 120 0.43 -7.66 18.09
N VAL A 121 1.36 -6.73 18.35
CA VAL A 121 2.73 -6.79 17.79
C VAL A 121 3.45 -8.08 18.24
N ALA A 122 3.26 -8.48 19.50
CA ALA A 122 3.80 -9.72 20.03
C ALA A 122 3.14 -10.97 19.41
N ALA A 123 1.82 -11.01 19.32
CA ALA A 123 1.05 -12.14 18.81
C ALA A 123 1.33 -12.43 17.33
N HIS A 124 1.57 -11.38 16.54
CA HIS A 124 1.98 -11.52 15.14
C HIS A 124 3.49 -11.75 14.96
N GLU A 125 4.26 -11.80 16.04
CA GLU A 125 5.72 -12.00 16.00
C GLU A 125 6.41 -11.01 15.07
N ILE A 126 5.99 -9.73 15.12
CA ILE A 126 6.60 -8.68 14.28
C ILE A 126 8.11 -8.60 14.58
N GLY A 127 8.93 -8.63 13.53
CA GLY A 127 10.38 -8.77 13.64
C GLY A 127 11.18 -8.10 12.52
N PRO A 128 12.49 -8.39 12.42
CA PRO A 128 13.42 -7.61 11.60
C PRO A 128 13.16 -7.55 10.09
N LEU A 129 12.45 -8.55 9.56
CA LEU A 129 12.07 -8.59 8.15
C LEU A 129 10.74 -7.87 7.87
N ASP A 130 9.99 -7.49 8.90
CA ASP A 130 8.69 -6.85 8.69
C ASP A 130 8.83 -5.35 8.46
N VAL A 131 7.86 -4.83 7.71
CA VAL A 131 7.65 -3.40 7.48
C VAL A 131 6.31 -3.05 8.11
N LEU A 132 6.31 -2.23 9.17
CA LEU A 132 5.09 -1.75 9.82
C LEU A 132 4.79 -0.30 9.45
N ILE A 133 3.63 -0.07 8.84
CA ILE A 133 3.10 1.25 8.54
C ILE A 133 2.06 1.63 9.61
N GLY A 134 2.40 2.59 10.46
CA GLY A 134 1.49 3.18 11.45
C GLY A 134 0.80 4.41 10.87
N VAL A 135 -0.52 4.47 10.95
CA VAL A 135 -1.32 5.57 10.39
C VAL A 135 -2.16 6.21 11.49
N ALA A 136 -2.01 7.53 11.68
CA ALA A 136 -2.86 8.31 12.58
C ALA A 136 -2.87 9.78 12.15
N ALA A 137 -4.05 10.35 11.90
CA ALA A 137 -4.17 11.75 11.44
C ALA A 137 -3.59 12.75 12.44
N SER A 138 -3.95 12.61 13.72
CA SER A 138 -3.40 13.43 14.80
C SER A 138 -1.91 13.17 15.05
N GLY A 139 -1.42 11.99 14.65
CA GLY A 139 -0.11 11.45 15.00
C GLY A 139 0.10 11.21 16.50
N GLY A 140 -0.96 11.32 17.31
CA GLY A 140 -0.93 11.16 18.77
C GLY A 140 -1.61 9.90 19.30
N THR A 141 -2.28 9.13 18.44
CA THR A 141 -3.05 7.94 18.82
C THR A 141 -2.20 6.92 19.60
N PRO A 142 -2.47 6.69 20.90
CA PRO A 142 -1.61 5.86 21.75
C PRO A 142 -1.39 4.44 21.22
N PHE A 143 -2.45 3.77 20.71
CA PHE A 143 -2.35 2.45 20.10
C PHE A 143 -1.32 2.43 18.95
N THR A 144 -1.46 3.33 17.98
CA THR A 144 -0.59 3.38 16.79
C THR A 144 0.86 3.71 17.17
N VAL A 145 1.07 4.66 18.09
CA VAL A 145 2.40 5.05 18.55
C VAL A 145 3.07 3.89 19.29
N ALA A 146 2.35 3.17 20.15
CA ALA A 146 2.86 2.01 20.87
C ALA A 146 3.23 0.86 19.92
N ALA A 147 2.39 0.59 18.91
CA ALA A 147 2.66 -0.43 17.89
C ALA A 147 3.98 -0.14 17.16
N ILE A 148 4.18 1.11 16.71
CA ILE A 148 5.38 1.53 16.00
C ILE A 148 6.63 1.45 16.89
N ARG A 149 6.55 1.92 18.14
CA ARG A 149 7.69 1.84 19.07
C ARG A 149 8.10 0.40 19.33
N GLU A 150 7.14 -0.48 19.57
CA GLU A 150 7.42 -1.89 19.85
C GLU A 150 7.96 -2.63 18.63
N ALA A 151 7.38 -2.41 17.44
CA ALA A 151 7.89 -3.00 16.21
C ALA A 151 9.34 -2.56 15.93
N ARG A 152 9.63 -1.25 16.12
CA ARG A 152 10.99 -0.73 16.00
C ARG A 152 11.93 -1.37 17.01
N ARG A 153 11.51 -1.51 18.28
CA ARG A 153 12.31 -2.17 19.33
C ARG A 153 12.63 -3.63 18.96
N ARG A 154 11.75 -4.30 18.22
CA ARG A 154 11.93 -5.67 17.69
C ARG A 154 12.73 -5.72 16.38
N GLY A 155 13.18 -4.58 15.87
CA GLY A 155 14.01 -4.47 14.67
C GLY A 155 13.24 -4.36 13.34
N ALA A 156 11.91 -4.32 13.36
CA ALA A 156 11.12 -4.08 12.17
C ALA A 156 11.37 -2.67 11.62
N LEU A 157 11.29 -2.50 10.29
CA LEU A 157 11.25 -1.16 9.71
C LEU A 157 9.90 -0.52 10.03
N THR A 158 9.92 0.74 10.45
CA THR A 158 8.69 1.45 10.82
C THR A 158 8.49 2.72 10.01
N ILE A 159 7.30 2.87 9.45
CA ILE A 159 6.85 4.05 8.70
C ILE A 159 5.71 4.67 9.49
N GLY A 160 5.82 5.96 9.81
CA GLY A 160 4.78 6.70 10.53
C GLY A 160 4.11 7.72 9.62
N VAL A 161 2.85 7.52 9.26
CA VAL A 161 2.07 8.44 8.41
C VAL A 161 1.15 9.27 9.30
N ALA A 162 1.39 10.58 9.34
CA ALA A 162 0.60 11.53 10.14
C ALA A 162 0.34 12.84 9.40
N ASN A 163 -0.70 13.56 9.83
CA ASN A 163 -1.09 14.84 9.23
C ASN A 163 -0.71 16.05 10.09
N SER A 164 -0.17 15.81 11.28
CA SER A 164 0.28 16.85 12.22
C SER A 164 1.78 16.78 12.44
N ALA A 165 2.46 17.91 12.22
CA ALA A 165 3.90 18.06 12.42
C ALA A 165 4.28 17.92 13.91
N GLY A 166 5.49 17.41 14.18
CA GLY A 166 5.99 17.21 15.55
C GLY A 166 5.13 16.28 16.40
N SER A 167 4.47 15.31 15.75
CA SER A 167 3.61 14.35 16.43
C SER A 167 4.38 13.13 16.89
N ALA A 168 3.91 12.50 17.98
CA ALA A 168 4.58 11.37 18.61
C ALA A 168 4.80 10.18 17.67
N LEU A 169 3.92 9.97 16.69
CA LEU A 169 4.05 8.95 15.66
C LEU A 169 5.24 9.23 14.73
N LEU A 170 5.42 10.48 14.30
CA LEU A 170 6.54 10.87 13.45
C LEU A 170 7.87 10.72 14.21
N ASP A 171 7.90 11.10 15.48
CA ASP A 171 9.10 10.97 16.31
C ASP A 171 9.47 9.50 16.60
N ALA A 172 8.47 8.61 16.66
CA ALA A 172 8.68 7.19 16.95
C ALA A 172 9.18 6.38 15.74
N ALA A 173 8.72 6.73 14.53
CA ALA A 173 9.00 5.97 13.32
C ALA A 173 10.44 6.13 12.82
N GLU A 174 10.96 5.11 12.13
CA GLU A 174 12.24 5.21 11.41
C GLU A 174 12.10 6.08 10.17
N HIS A 175 10.98 5.95 9.48
CA HIS A 175 10.61 6.76 8.32
C HIS A 175 9.36 7.59 8.62
N PRO A 176 9.49 8.82 9.11
CA PRO A 176 8.37 9.72 9.29
C PRO A 176 7.85 10.26 7.94
N VAL A 177 6.54 10.21 7.74
CA VAL A 177 5.84 10.75 6.58
C VAL A 177 4.79 11.75 7.06
N LEU A 178 5.16 13.03 7.04
CA LEU A 178 4.26 14.14 7.34
C LEU A 178 3.48 14.54 6.09
N ILE A 179 2.15 14.45 6.15
CA ILE A 179 1.23 14.96 5.12
C ILE A 179 0.42 16.10 5.71
N ALA A 180 1.01 17.30 5.72
CA ALA A 180 0.47 18.47 6.41
C ALA A 180 -0.79 19.02 5.73
N THR A 181 -1.94 18.39 5.98
CA THR A 181 -3.24 18.77 5.38
C THR A 181 -3.83 20.02 6.03
N GLY A 182 -3.47 20.34 7.27
CA GLY A 182 -4.01 21.47 8.03
C GLY A 182 -5.44 21.22 8.55
N ALA A 183 -6.13 22.30 8.93
CA ALA A 183 -7.47 22.25 9.53
C ALA A 183 -8.52 21.60 8.62
N GLU A 184 -9.40 20.77 9.18
CA GLU A 184 -10.50 20.15 8.46
C GLU A 184 -11.64 21.14 8.16
N ALA A 185 -12.49 20.81 7.19
CA ALA A 185 -13.71 21.58 6.92
C ALA A 185 -14.71 21.48 8.09
N ILE A 186 -14.75 20.33 8.74
CA ILE A 186 -15.45 20.10 10.01
C ILE A 186 -14.36 19.80 11.04
N ALA A 187 -14.21 20.66 12.06
CA ALA A 187 -13.16 20.52 13.06
C ALA A 187 -13.10 19.10 13.65
N GLY A 188 -11.92 18.48 13.66
CA GLY A 188 -11.70 17.12 14.16
C GLY A 188 -12.18 15.98 13.25
N SER A 189 -12.92 16.26 12.16
CA SER A 189 -13.42 15.23 11.24
C SER A 189 -12.33 14.76 10.27
N THR A 190 -11.28 14.15 10.80
CA THR A 190 -10.10 13.69 10.04
C THR A 190 -10.38 12.55 9.07
N ARG A 191 -11.58 11.95 9.11
CA ARG A 191 -12.06 11.03 8.06
C ARG A 191 -12.18 11.69 6.68
N LEU A 192 -12.09 13.03 6.61
CA LEU A 192 -12.18 13.82 5.39
C LEU A 192 -10.79 14.03 4.77
N LYS A 193 -10.21 15.23 4.87
CA LYS A 193 -9.00 15.61 4.13
C LYS A 193 -7.80 14.75 4.55
N ALA A 194 -7.58 14.58 5.86
CA ALA A 194 -6.50 13.73 6.36
C ALA A 194 -6.66 12.27 5.88
N GLY A 195 -7.86 11.70 5.97
CA GLY A 195 -8.17 10.35 5.48
C GLY A 195 -7.93 10.18 3.97
N THR A 196 -8.37 11.13 3.14
CA THR A 196 -8.09 11.11 1.70
C THR A 196 -6.59 11.16 1.41
N ALA A 197 -5.85 12.01 2.12
CA ALA A 197 -4.40 12.11 1.94
C ALA A 197 -3.68 10.81 2.38
N GLN A 198 -4.14 10.19 3.47
CA GLN A 198 -3.66 8.88 3.94
C GLN A 198 -3.92 7.79 2.91
N LYS A 199 -5.12 7.71 2.33
CA LYS A 199 -5.45 6.74 1.27
C LYS A 199 -4.46 6.85 0.11
N VAL A 200 -4.25 8.07 -0.39
CA VAL A 200 -3.34 8.29 -1.52
C VAL A 200 -1.91 7.90 -1.15
N ALA A 201 -1.42 8.28 0.04
CA ALA A 201 -0.09 7.90 0.49
C ALA A 201 0.09 6.38 0.64
N LEU A 202 -0.91 5.68 1.20
CA LEU A 202 -0.88 4.22 1.32
C LEU A 202 -0.83 3.55 -0.06
N ASN A 203 -1.67 3.99 -1.00
CA ASN A 203 -1.66 3.48 -2.37
C ASN A 203 -0.31 3.77 -3.08
N LEU A 204 0.32 4.92 -2.83
CA LEU A 204 1.65 5.21 -3.35
C LEU A 204 2.71 4.28 -2.76
N LEU A 205 2.73 4.08 -1.44
CA LEU A 205 3.66 3.18 -0.76
C LEU A 205 3.51 1.75 -1.28
N SER A 206 2.31 1.19 -1.19
CA SER A 206 2.06 -0.20 -1.54
C SER A 206 2.33 -0.45 -3.02
N THR A 207 1.84 0.39 -3.92
CA THR A 207 2.07 0.24 -5.37
C THR A 207 3.55 0.37 -5.72
N ALA A 208 4.28 1.32 -5.13
CA ALA A 208 5.71 1.48 -5.39
C ALA A 208 6.53 0.29 -4.84
N MET A 209 6.20 -0.22 -3.65
CA MET A 209 6.80 -1.44 -3.12
C MET A 209 6.54 -2.63 -4.05
N MET A 210 5.30 -2.86 -4.48
CA MET A 210 4.96 -3.96 -5.38
C MET A 210 5.61 -3.82 -6.77
N THR A 211 5.81 -2.58 -7.23
CA THR A 211 6.61 -2.29 -8.44
C THR A 211 8.07 -2.69 -8.25
N GLY A 212 8.67 -2.29 -7.13
CA GLY A 212 10.06 -2.63 -6.79
C GLY A 212 10.30 -4.12 -6.54
N LEU A 213 9.24 -4.89 -6.26
CA LEU A 213 9.22 -6.35 -6.16
C LEU A 213 8.87 -7.04 -7.49
N GLY A 214 8.83 -6.29 -8.59
CA GLY A 214 8.67 -6.83 -9.94
C GLY A 214 7.25 -7.28 -10.27
N ARG A 215 6.24 -6.96 -9.46
CA ARG A 215 4.84 -7.39 -9.67
C ARG A 215 4.09 -6.60 -10.74
N ILE A 216 4.71 -5.52 -11.21
CA ILE A 216 4.21 -4.64 -12.27
C ILE A 216 5.25 -4.59 -13.40
N HIS A 217 4.79 -4.64 -14.66
CA HIS A 217 5.63 -4.46 -15.84
C HIS A 217 4.88 -3.61 -16.89
N ALA A 218 5.54 -2.57 -17.42
CA ALA A 218 4.96 -1.68 -18.44
C ALA A 218 3.55 -1.14 -18.09
N GLY A 219 3.31 -0.82 -16.81
CA GLY A 219 2.01 -0.36 -16.33
C GLY A 219 0.92 -1.45 -16.33
N ARG A 220 1.30 -2.73 -16.31
CA ARG A 220 0.40 -3.89 -16.24
C ARG A 220 0.68 -4.71 -14.98
N MET A 221 -0.38 -5.22 -14.36
CA MET A 221 -0.33 -6.11 -13.18
C MET A 221 -0.01 -7.54 -13.63
N VAL A 222 1.26 -7.79 -13.92
CA VAL A 222 1.72 -9.07 -14.49
C VAL A 222 1.73 -10.23 -13.51
N ASP A 223 1.50 -9.97 -12.22
CA ASP A 223 1.24 -11.00 -11.20
C ASP A 223 -0.25 -11.09 -10.81
N MET A 224 -1.15 -10.47 -11.55
CA MET A 224 -2.59 -10.58 -11.27
C MET A 224 -3.07 -12.04 -11.39
N GLN A 225 -3.81 -12.52 -10.38
CA GLN A 225 -4.40 -13.85 -10.41
C GLN A 225 -5.68 -13.89 -11.27
N ALA A 226 -5.65 -14.66 -12.36
CA ALA A 226 -6.78 -14.80 -13.29
C ALA A 226 -7.90 -15.76 -12.79
N ARG A 227 -8.44 -15.52 -11.59
CA ARG A 227 -9.41 -16.43 -10.91
C ARG A 227 -10.80 -16.47 -11.55
N ASN A 228 -11.21 -15.44 -12.30
CA ASN A 228 -12.54 -15.37 -12.93
C ASN A 228 -12.45 -15.12 -14.44
N ALA A 229 -13.56 -15.30 -15.16
CA ALA A 229 -13.61 -15.17 -16.62
C ALA A 229 -13.09 -13.82 -17.12
N LYS A 230 -13.48 -12.71 -16.46
CA LYS A 230 -13.00 -11.35 -16.79
C LYS A 230 -11.48 -11.23 -16.65
N LEU A 231 -10.91 -11.78 -15.58
CA LEU A 231 -9.46 -11.71 -15.34
C LEU A 231 -8.68 -12.64 -16.29
N ARG A 232 -9.25 -13.77 -16.72
CA ARG A 232 -8.64 -14.62 -17.78
C ARG A 232 -8.59 -13.90 -19.13
N VAL A 233 -9.65 -13.21 -19.53
CA VAL A 233 -9.66 -12.37 -20.74
C VAL A 233 -8.60 -11.28 -20.63
N ARG A 234 -8.51 -10.60 -19.48
CA ARG A 234 -7.48 -9.58 -19.23
C ARG A 234 -6.07 -10.15 -19.28
N ALA A 235 -5.83 -11.34 -18.74
CA ALA A 235 -4.54 -12.02 -18.79
C ALA A 235 -4.13 -12.34 -20.23
N ALA A 236 -5.05 -12.91 -21.03
CA ALA A 236 -4.78 -13.22 -22.45
C ALA A 236 -4.46 -11.97 -23.27
N ALA A 237 -5.23 -10.89 -23.08
CA ALA A 237 -4.97 -9.61 -23.74
C ALA A 237 -3.59 -9.04 -23.36
N MET A 238 -3.21 -9.17 -22.09
CA MET A 238 -1.90 -8.70 -21.60
C MET A 238 -0.74 -9.51 -22.16
N VAL A 239 -0.87 -10.83 -22.28
CA VAL A 239 0.14 -11.70 -22.90
C VAL A 239 0.27 -11.37 -24.39
N ALA A 240 -0.84 -11.26 -25.12
CA ALA A 240 -0.85 -10.91 -26.53
C ALA A 240 -0.17 -9.54 -26.78
N GLU A 241 -0.51 -8.53 -25.98
CA GLU A 241 0.09 -7.18 -26.05
C GLU A 241 1.61 -7.23 -25.80
N LEU A 242 2.04 -7.86 -24.71
CA LEU A 242 3.44 -7.80 -24.26
C LEU A 242 4.38 -8.74 -25.02
N ALA A 243 3.86 -9.86 -25.55
CA ALA A 243 4.63 -10.80 -26.36
C ALA A 243 4.53 -10.52 -27.88
N GLY A 244 3.59 -9.66 -28.30
CA GLY A 244 3.36 -9.40 -29.73
C GLY A 244 2.79 -10.61 -30.49
N CYS A 245 1.98 -11.43 -29.81
CA CYS A 245 1.41 -12.67 -30.36
C CYS A 245 -0.11 -12.57 -30.54
N ASP A 246 -0.71 -13.53 -31.25
CA ASP A 246 -2.17 -13.60 -31.37
C ASP A 246 -2.86 -14.15 -30.10
N ALA A 247 -4.18 -14.05 -30.05
CA ALA A 247 -4.98 -14.49 -28.91
C ALA A 247 -4.91 -16.02 -28.67
N THR A 248 -4.71 -16.81 -29.72
CA THR A 248 -4.60 -18.27 -29.64
C THR A 248 -3.28 -18.66 -29.00
N GLN A 249 -2.18 -18.04 -29.43
CA GLN A 249 -0.85 -18.21 -28.86
C GLN A 249 -0.82 -17.76 -27.39
N ALA A 250 -1.42 -16.61 -27.07
CA ALA A 250 -1.51 -16.11 -25.70
C ALA A 250 -2.28 -17.07 -24.79
N ALA A 251 -3.42 -17.60 -25.26
CA ALA A 251 -4.21 -18.56 -24.51
C ALA A 251 -3.45 -19.88 -24.28
N ALA A 252 -2.76 -20.39 -25.29
CA ALA A 252 -1.94 -21.59 -25.17
C ALA A 252 -0.79 -21.40 -24.17
N ALA A 253 -0.08 -20.26 -24.22
CA ALA A 253 1.00 -19.95 -23.29
C ALA A 253 0.51 -19.80 -21.84
N LEU A 254 -0.67 -19.20 -21.63
CA LEU A 254 -1.30 -19.12 -20.32
C LEU A 254 -1.68 -20.51 -19.79
N LEU A 255 -2.26 -21.38 -20.61
CA LEU A 255 -2.57 -22.75 -20.22
C LEU A 255 -1.30 -23.53 -19.83
N ALA A 256 -0.24 -23.41 -20.63
CA ALA A 256 1.05 -24.08 -20.39
C ALA A 256 1.74 -23.64 -19.09
N THR A 257 1.37 -22.49 -18.53
CA THR A 257 2.04 -21.87 -17.36
C THR A 257 1.15 -21.79 -16.12
N GLY A 258 -0.01 -22.45 -16.15
CA GLY A 258 -0.95 -22.46 -15.03
C GLY A 258 -1.64 -21.11 -14.83
N GLN A 259 -1.94 -20.40 -15.92
CA GLN A 259 -2.57 -19.07 -15.95
C GLN A 259 -1.71 -17.94 -15.38
N ARG A 260 -0.39 -18.12 -15.28
CA ARG A 260 0.54 -17.11 -14.78
C ARG A 260 1.05 -16.24 -15.93
N VAL A 261 0.80 -14.93 -15.85
CA VAL A 261 1.06 -14.02 -16.97
C VAL A 261 2.56 -13.86 -17.28
N LYS A 262 3.42 -13.62 -16.29
CA LYS A 262 4.87 -13.48 -16.52
C LYS A 262 5.50 -14.64 -17.30
N PRO A 263 5.38 -15.91 -16.86
CA PRO A 263 5.93 -17.02 -17.62
C PRO A 263 5.21 -17.22 -18.96
N ALA A 264 3.89 -16.94 -19.05
CA ALA A 264 3.17 -17.03 -20.31
C ALA A 264 3.74 -16.08 -21.38
N ILE A 265 4.15 -14.86 -21.00
CA ILE A 265 4.82 -13.93 -21.92
C ILE A 265 6.10 -14.53 -22.48
N LEU A 266 6.93 -15.14 -21.64
CA LEU A 266 8.18 -15.79 -22.07
C LEU A 266 7.93 -17.01 -22.95
N VAL A 267 6.92 -17.83 -22.61
CA VAL A 267 6.51 -18.99 -23.42
C VAL A 267 5.98 -18.55 -24.79
N ALA A 268 5.20 -17.47 -24.85
CA ALA A 268 4.71 -16.90 -26.10
C ALA A 268 5.84 -16.37 -27.00
N LEU A 269 7.00 -16.04 -26.41
CA LEU A 269 8.23 -15.65 -27.12
C LEU A 269 9.12 -16.86 -27.52
N GLY A 270 8.64 -18.10 -27.30
CA GLY A 270 9.28 -19.33 -27.76
C GLY A 270 10.03 -20.13 -26.70
N LEU A 271 9.99 -19.74 -25.42
CA LEU A 271 10.61 -20.54 -24.35
C LEU A 271 9.73 -21.74 -23.98
N SER A 272 10.38 -22.81 -23.50
CA SER A 272 9.64 -23.85 -22.78
C SER A 272 9.11 -23.31 -21.44
N PRO A 273 8.04 -23.89 -20.87
CA PRO A 273 7.56 -23.49 -19.54
C PRO A 273 8.62 -23.56 -18.44
N THR A 274 9.55 -24.52 -18.54
CA THR A 274 10.68 -24.68 -17.61
C THR A 274 11.68 -23.54 -17.79
N ASP A 275 12.12 -23.25 -19.02
CA ASP A 275 13.08 -22.16 -19.28
C ASP A 275 12.51 -20.80 -18.90
N ALA A 276 11.20 -20.60 -19.10
CA ALA A 276 10.50 -19.38 -18.67
C ALA A 276 10.51 -19.22 -17.15
N ALA A 277 10.29 -20.32 -16.41
CA ALA A 277 10.38 -20.31 -14.95
C ALA A 277 11.81 -20.02 -14.47
N ASP A 278 12.80 -20.66 -15.09
CA ASP A 278 14.22 -20.48 -14.74
C ASP A 278 14.71 -19.06 -15.06
N ALA A 279 14.30 -18.48 -16.20
CA ALA A 279 14.61 -17.11 -16.56
C ALA A 279 14.04 -16.12 -15.55
N LEU A 280 12.81 -16.33 -15.06
CA LEU A 280 12.25 -15.50 -14.00
C LEU A 280 12.99 -15.70 -12.67
N ALA A 281 13.30 -16.94 -12.29
CA ALA A 281 14.01 -17.24 -11.05
C ALA A 281 15.40 -16.59 -10.99
N ARG A 282 16.17 -16.63 -12.10
CA ARG A 282 17.48 -15.95 -12.21
C ARG A 282 17.42 -14.42 -12.11
N ASN A 283 16.22 -13.84 -12.25
CA ASN A 283 15.99 -12.40 -12.27
C ASN A 283 15.03 -11.97 -11.16
N ASP A 284 14.99 -12.70 -10.04
CA ASP A 284 14.16 -12.39 -8.85
C ASP A 284 12.67 -12.18 -9.18
N GLY A 285 12.16 -12.86 -10.21
CA GLY A 285 10.79 -12.73 -10.69
C GLY A 285 10.48 -11.45 -11.47
N HIS A 286 11.48 -10.61 -11.78
CA HIS A 286 11.32 -9.40 -12.57
C HIS A 286 11.27 -9.73 -14.08
N LEU A 287 10.15 -9.39 -14.73
CA LEU A 287 9.93 -9.72 -16.15
C LEU A 287 10.85 -8.95 -17.10
N ARG A 288 11.11 -7.65 -16.85
CA ARG A 288 11.94 -6.82 -17.74
C ARG A 288 13.37 -7.37 -17.91
N PRO A 289 14.13 -7.64 -16.83
CA PRO A 289 15.45 -8.25 -16.97
C PRO A 289 15.39 -9.70 -17.49
N ALA A 290 14.36 -10.48 -17.17
CA ALA A 290 14.17 -11.81 -17.76
C ALA A 290 14.05 -11.75 -19.30
N LEU A 291 13.23 -10.83 -19.83
CA LEU A 291 13.11 -10.59 -21.27
C LEU A 291 14.44 -10.18 -21.92
N ALA A 292 15.21 -9.30 -21.26
CA ALA A 292 16.52 -8.89 -21.77
C ALA A 292 17.52 -10.07 -21.82
N SER A 293 17.52 -10.93 -20.79
CA SER A 293 18.40 -12.10 -20.74
C SER A 293 18.11 -13.12 -21.85
N VAL A 294 16.83 -13.28 -22.21
CA VAL A 294 16.39 -14.15 -23.32
C VAL A 294 16.86 -13.59 -24.67
N ALA A 295 16.68 -12.28 -24.89
CA ALA A 295 17.11 -11.64 -26.13
C ALA A 295 18.63 -11.74 -26.34
N SER A 296 19.43 -11.57 -25.28
CA SER A 296 20.89 -11.71 -25.35
C SER A 296 21.35 -13.16 -25.59
N GLY A 297 20.64 -14.14 -25.03
CA GLY A 297 20.92 -15.56 -25.26
C GLY A 297 20.69 -15.98 -26.72
N LEU A 298 19.61 -15.50 -27.33
CA LEU A 298 19.27 -15.77 -28.74
C LEU A 298 20.23 -15.09 -29.73
N ALA A 299 20.83 -13.96 -29.36
CA ALA A 299 21.80 -13.25 -30.20
C ALA A 299 23.23 -13.85 -30.14
N SER A 300 23.49 -14.74 -29.18
CA SER A 300 24.81 -15.36 -28.94
C SER A 300 24.91 -16.81 -29.46
N THR A 301 23.85 -17.31 -30.08
CA THR A 301 23.73 -18.62 -30.74
C THR A 301 23.54 -18.45 -32.23
#